data_AF-A0A085GD74-F1
#
_entry.id   AF-A0A085GD74-F1
#
_cell.length_a   1.000
_cell.length_b   1.000
_cell.length_c   1.000
_cell.angle_alpha   90.00
_cell.angle_beta   90.00
_cell.angle_gamma   90.00
#
_symmetry.space_group_name_H-M   'P 1'
#
loop_
_entity.id
_entity.type
_entity.pdbx_description
1 polymer ?
#
loop_
_entity_poly.entity_id
_entity_poly.type
_entity_poly.pdbx_seq_one_letter_code
_entity_poly.pdbx_strand_id
1 'polypeptide(L)'
;MSISGTEKSAILLMTIGEDRAAEVFKHLSPREVQHLSAAMASIRQISNKQLTEVLAEFEQEAEQFAALSINANDYLRSVLIKALGEERASSLLEDILETRETTSGMETLNFMEPQSAADLIRDEHPQIIATILVHLKRGQAADILALFDERLRHDVMLRIATFGGVQPAALAELTEVLNNLLDGQNLKRSKMGGVRTAAEIINLMKTQQEEAVISAVRDFDGELAQKIIDEMFLFENLVEVDDRSIQRLLQEVESESLL
;
A
#
# COMPACT_ATOMS: atom_id res chain seq x y z
N MET A 1 -39.41 24.67 5.20
CA MET A 1 -40.01 23.37 4.88
C MET A 1 -38.88 22.47 4.40
N SER A 2 -38.68 21.31 5.01
CA SER A 2 -37.63 20.38 4.57
C SER A 2 -38.03 19.78 3.23
N ILE A 3 -37.16 19.88 2.24
CA ILE A 3 -37.34 19.23 0.93
C ILE A 3 -37.25 17.71 1.18
N SER A 4 -38.25 16.96 0.73
CA SER A 4 -38.26 15.51 0.86
C SER A 4 -37.22 14.86 -0.06
N GLY A 5 -36.72 13.67 0.28
CA GLY A 5 -35.75 12.95 -0.56
C GLY A 5 -36.20 12.80 -2.01
N THR A 6 -37.49 12.49 -2.23
CA THR A 6 -38.07 12.37 -3.58
C THR A 6 -38.05 13.69 -4.34
N GLU A 7 -38.31 14.82 -3.68
CA GLU A 7 -38.20 16.15 -4.30
C GLU A 7 -36.75 16.50 -4.60
N LYS A 8 -35.79 16.14 -3.74
CA LYS A 8 -34.35 16.33 -4.01
C LYS A 8 -33.90 15.51 -5.22
N SER A 9 -34.30 14.24 -5.31
CA SER A 9 -34.01 13.38 -6.46
C SER A 9 -34.62 13.93 -7.74
N ALA A 10 -35.85 14.46 -7.69
CA ALA A 10 -36.48 15.10 -8.83
C ALA A 10 -35.72 16.35 -9.30
N ILE A 11 -35.31 17.22 -8.36
CA ILE A 11 -34.48 18.41 -8.65
C ILE A 11 -33.15 18.00 -9.31
N LEU A 12 -32.47 16.98 -8.78
CA LEU A 12 -31.21 16.49 -9.32
C LEU A 12 -31.37 15.99 -10.77
N LEU A 13 -32.39 15.17 -11.02
CA LEU A 13 -32.65 14.62 -12.36
C LEU A 13 -33.01 15.70 -13.38
N MET A 14 -33.75 16.73 -12.97
CA MET A 14 -34.04 17.88 -13.82
C MET A 14 -32.78 18.71 -14.15
N THR A 15 -31.75 18.63 -13.31
CA THR A 15 -30.51 19.41 -13.46
C THR A 15 -29.50 18.73 -14.40
N ILE A 16 -29.43 17.40 -14.40
CA ILE A 16 -28.48 16.63 -15.24
C ILE A 16 -28.91 16.49 -16.71
N GLY A 17 -30.14 16.91 -17.04
CA GLY A 17 -30.69 16.91 -18.40
C GLY A 17 -31.39 15.60 -18.79
N GLU A 18 -32.21 15.68 -19.84
CA GLU A 18 -33.16 14.63 -20.26
C GLU A 18 -32.48 13.29 -20.58
N ASP A 19 -31.39 13.31 -21.37
CA ASP A 19 -30.68 12.09 -21.77
C ASP A 19 -30.08 11.34 -20.58
N ARG A 20 -29.51 12.08 -19.61
CA ARG A 20 -28.90 11.49 -18.41
C ARG A 20 -29.93 11.01 -17.42
N ALA A 21 -31.02 11.78 -17.26
CA ALA A 21 -32.14 11.33 -16.45
C ALA A 21 -32.73 10.03 -17.01
N ALA A 22 -32.92 9.91 -18.33
CA ALA A 22 -33.45 8.70 -18.96
C ALA A 22 -32.63 7.44 -18.64
N GLU A 23 -31.30 7.52 -18.59
CA GLU A 23 -30.46 6.40 -18.17
C GLU A 23 -30.69 6.01 -16.71
N VAL A 24 -30.91 6.97 -15.80
CA VAL A 24 -31.25 6.69 -14.41
C VAL A 24 -32.61 6.00 -14.29
N PHE A 25 -33.60 6.44 -15.05
CA PHE A 25 -34.95 5.86 -15.05
C PHE A 25 -34.97 4.37 -15.44
N LYS A 26 -34.01 3.90 -16.26
CA LYS A 26 -33.90 2.47 -16.64
C LYS A 26 -33.58 1.55 -15.45
N HIS A 27 -33.03 2.10 -14.37
CA HIS A 27 -32.64 1.34 -13.19
C HIS A 27 -33.68 1.38 -12.06
N LEU A 28 -34.79 2.11 -12.26
CA LEU A 28 -35.84 2.27 -11.25
C LEU A 28 -37.00 1.30 -11.50
N SER A 29 -37.64 0.84 -10.41
CA SER A 29 -38.87 0.07 -10.50
C SER A 29 -40.04 0.93 -11.00
N PRO A 30 -41.10 0.32 -11.59
CA PRO A 30 -42.25 1.08 -12.08
C PRO A 30 -42.92 1.99 -11.03
N ARG A 31 -42.89 1.59 -9.76
CA ARG A 31 -43.42 2.39 -8.65
C ARG A 31 -42.56 3.62 -8.36
N GLU A 32 -41.24 3.46 -8.37
CA GLU A 32 -40.29 4.56 -8.14
C GLU A 32 -40.33 5.56 -9.27
N VAL A 33 -40.40 5.09 -10.52
CA VAL A 33 -40.62 5.93 -11.70
C VAL A 33 -41.87 6.78 -11.53
N GLN A 34 -43.00 6.18 -11.13
CA GLN A 34 -44.25 6.90 -10.93
C GLN A 34 -44.15 7.97 -9.83
N HIS A 35 -43.53 7.64 -8.69
CA HIS A 35 -43.33 8.59 -7.59
C HIS A 35 -42.43 9.77 -7.99
N LEU A 36 -41.35 9.48 -8.70
CA LEU A 36 -40.36 10.46 -9.11
C LEU A 36 -40.89 11.37 -10.22
N SER A 37 -41.59 10.82 -11.21
CA SER A 37 -42.26 11.60 -12.26
C SER A 37 -43.35 12.51 -11.68
N ALA A 38 -44.11 12.06 -10.68
CA ALA A 38 -45.11 12.89 -10.01
C ALA A 38 -44.44 14.05 -9.24
N ALA A 39 -43.31 13.80 -8.57
CA ALA A 39 -42.53 14.84 -7.91
C ALA A 39 -41.99 15.87 -8.92
N MET A 40 -41.37 15.40 -10.02
CA MET A 40 -40.87 16.27 -11.10
C MET A 40 -41.97 17.17 -11.69
N ALA A 41 -43.17 16.61 -11.92
CA ALA A 41 -44.31 17.38 -12.43
C ALA A 41 -44.88 18.39 -11.41
N SER A 42 -44.69 18.17 -10.12
CA SER A 42 -45.18 19.04 -9.06
C SER A 42 -44.29 20.26 -8.80
N ILE A 43 -43.02 20.18 -9.20
CA ILE A 43 -42.03 21.25 -8.99
C ILE A 43 -42.25 22.37 -10.02
N ARG A 44 -42.62 23.56 -9.53
CA ARG A 44 -42.91 24.73 -10.38
C ARG A 44 -41.73 25.69 -10.52
N GLN A 45 -41.03 25.95 -9.42
CA GLN A 45 -39.87 26.84 -9.37
C GLN A 45 -38.89 26.33 -8.32
N ILE A 46 -37.60 26.36 -8.68
CA ILE A 46 -36.49 25.98 -7.81
C ILE A 46 -35.64 27.23 -7.64
N SER A 47 -35.36 27.64 -6.40
CA SER A 47 -34.41 28.72 -6.16
C SER A 47 -32.97 28.21 -6.32
N ASN A 48 -32.05 29.07 -6.75
CA ASN A 48 -30.63 28.72 -6.82
C ASN A 48 -30.09 28.18 -5.49
N LYS A 49 -30.54 28.72 -4.36
CA LYS A 49 -30.15 28.25 -3.04
C LYS A 49 -30.55 26.78 -2.81
N GLN A 50 -31.78 26.40 -3.15
CA GLN A 50 -32.25 25.01 -3.01
C GLN A 50 -31.52 24.07 -3.96
N LEU A 51 -31.23 24.51 -5.18
CA LEU A 51 -30.46 23.72 -6.13
C LEU A 51 -29.04 23.45 -5.61
N THR A 52 -28.35 24.48 -5.11
CA THR A 52 -27.00 24.36 -4.55
C THR A 52 -26.97 23.45 -3.33
N GLU A 53 -27.97 23.55 -2.44
CA GLU A 53 -28.09 22.67 -1.27
C GLU A 53 -28.25 21.19 -1.68
N VAL A 54 -29.11 20.91 -2.68
CA VAL A 54 -29.33 19.54 -3.17
C VAL A 54 -28.09 18.97 -3.86
N LEU A 55 -27.36 19.77 -4.63
CA LEU A 55 -26.14 19.32 -5.31
C LEU A 55 -25.00 19.03 -4.33
N ALA A 56 -24.82 19.88 -3.31
CA ALA A 56 -23.79 19.69 -2.29
C ALA A 56 -24.04 18.43 -1.45
N GLU A 57 -25.31 18.16 -1.12
CA GLU A 57 -25.70 16.93 -0.41
C GLU A 57 -25.46 15.69 -1.26
N PHE A 58 -25.82 15.73 -2.55
CA PHE A 58 -25.55 14.63 -3.48
C PHE A 58 -24.05 14.37 -3.66
N GLU A 59 -23.23 15.41 -3.79
CA GLU A 59 -21.78 15.29 -3.90
C GLU A 59 -21.18 14.57 -2.68
N GLN A 60 -21.59 14.97 -1.47
CA GLN A 60 -21.13 14.35 -0.23
C GLN A 60 -21.53 12.87 -0.13
N GLU A 61 -22.76 12.52 -0.49
CA GLU A 61 -23.23 11.13 -0.49
C GLU A 61 -22.55 10.30 -1.59
N ALA A 62 -22.35 10.89 -2.77
CA ALA A 62 -21.70 10.24 -3.91
C ALA A 62 -20.21 9.95 -3.63
N GLU A 63 -19.48 10.88 -2.99
CA GLU A 63 -18.09 10.65 -2.58
C GLU A 63 -17.98 9.50 -1.56
N GLN A 64 -18.91 9.44 -0.60
CA GLN A 64 -18.93 8.39 0.41
C GLN A 64 -19.24 7.00 -0.19
N PHE A 65 -20.11 6.93 -1.19
CA PHE A 65 -20.39 5.70 -1.95
C PHE A 65 -19.29 5.34 -2.95
N ALA A 66 -18.66 6.33 -3.58
CA ALA A 66 -17.55 6.14 -4.51
C ALA A 66 -16.30 5.61 -3.78
N ALA A 67 -16.00 6.12 -2.58
CA ALA A 67 -14.91 5.61 -1.74
C ALA A 67 -15.06 4.11 -1.40
N LEU A 68 -16.31 3.60 -1.36
CA LEU A 68 -16.62 2.18 -1.17
C LEU A 68 -16.66 1.37 -2.48
N SER A 69 -16.82 2.03 -3.64
CA SER A 69 -17.08 1.39 -4.95
C SER A 69 -15.95 1.54 -5.97
N ILE A 70 -14.86 2.26 -5.65
CA ILE A 70 -13.68 2.35 -6.52
C ILE A 70 -12.86 1.06 -6.38
N ASN A 71 -13.33 -0.01 -7.03
CA ASN A 71 -12.40 -0.92 -7.70
C ASN A 71 -11.87 -0.15 -8.90
N ALA A 72 -10.73 0.54 -8.75
CA ALA A 72 -10.11 1.33 -9.81
C ALA A 72 -9.96 0.54 -11.14
N ASN A 73 -9.88 -0.80 -11.05
CA ASN A 73 -9.83 -1.72 -12.17
C ASN A 73 -11.14 -1.79 -12.98
N ASP A 74 -12.31 -1.77 -12.35
CA ASP A 74 -13.60 -1.88 -13.05
C ASP A 74 -13.93 -0.58 -13.79
N TYR A 75 -13.61 0.56 -13.15
CA TYR A 75 -13.73 1.86 -13.79
C TYR A 75 -12.78 1.98 -14.99
N LEU A 76 -11.50 1.65 -14.81
CA LEU A 76 -10.51 1.66 -15.91
C LEU A 76 -10.93 0.74 -17.06
N ARG A 77 -11.41 -0.47 -16.76
CA ARG A 77 -11.95 -1.41 -17.75
C ARG A 77 -13.09 -0.78 -18.55
N SER A 78 -14.06 -0.20 -17.86
CA SER A 78 -15.22 0.43 -18.52
C SER A 78 -14.84 1.62 -19.41
N VAL A 79 -13.84 2.40 -19.00
CA VAL A 79 -13.33 3.54 -19.75
C VAL A 79 -12.58 3.10 -21.01
N LEU A 80 -11.70 2.10 -20.88
CA LEU A 80 -10.93 1.58 -22.01
C LEU A 80 -11.83 0.89 -23.05
N ILE A 81 -12.83 0.10 -22.61
CA ILE A 81 -13.80 -0.54 -23.51
C ILE A 81 -14.60 0.52 -24.29
N LYS A 82 -15.06 1.58 -23.63
CA LYS A 82 -15.81 2.66 -24.27
C LYS A 82 -14.96 3.48 -25.25
N ALA A 83 -13.68 3.69 -24.95
CA ALA A 83 -12.80 4.51 -25.78
C ALA A 83 -12.22 3.76 -26.99
N LEU A 84 -11.95 2.46 -26.86
CA LEU A 84 -11.13 1.70 -27.81
C LEU A 84 -11.85 0.50 -28.44
N GLY A 85 -13.03 0.14 -27.93
CA GLY A 85 -13.74 -1.08 -28.30
C GLY A 85 -13.27 -2.30 -27.48
N GLU A 86 -14.16 -3.28 -27.32
CA GLU A 86 -14.00 -4.41 -26.40
C GLU A 86 -12.76 -5.28 -26.67
N GLU A 87 -12.44 -5.50 -27.95
CA GLU A 87 -11.32 -6.36 -28.37
C GLU A 87 -9.95 -5.71 -28.04
N ARG A 88 -9.78 -4.41 -28.34
CA ARG A 88 -8.53 -3.67 -28.07
C ARG A 88 -8.37 -3.33 -26.60
N ALA A 89 -9.47 -3.03 -25.92
CA ALA A 89 -9.44 -2.77 -24.50
C ALA A 89 -9.09 -4.03 -23.70
N SER A 90 -9.63 -5.20 -24.08
CA SER A 90 -9.30 -6.46 -23.43
C SER A 90 -7.82 -6.80 -23.55
N SER A 91 -7.22 -6.66 -24.74
CA SER A 91 -5.77 -6.89 -24.92
C SER A 91 -4.90 -5.91 -24.09
N LEU A 92 -5.26 -4.63 -24.05
CA LEU A 92 -4.50 -3.65 -23.25
C LEU A 92 -4.69 -3.87 -21.75
N LEU A 93 -5.89 -4.29 -21.33
CA LEU A 93 -6.17 -4.64 -19.94
C LEU A 93 -5.42 -5.91 -19.54
N GLU A 94 -5.35 -6.92 -20.42
CA GLU A 94 -4.51 -8.11 -20.22
C GLU A 94 -3.05 -7.71 -20.06
N ASP A 95 -2.47 -6.90 -20.96
CA ASP A 95 -1.08 -6.45 -20.84
C ASP A 95 -0.81 -5.68 -19.53
N ILE A 96 -1.74 -4.79 -19.13
CA ILE A 96 -1.62 -3.98 -17.91
C ILE A 96 -1.78 -4.84 -16.64
N LEU A 97 -2.68 -5.83 -16.66
CA LEU A 97 -2.95 -6.72 -15.53
C LEU A 97 -1.87 -7.81 -15.40
N GLU A 98 -1.38 -8.37 -16.51
CA GLU A 98 -0.22 -9.27 -16.55
C GLU A 98 1.01 -8.59 -15.94
N THR A 99 1.23 -7.30 -16.26
CA THR A 99 2.34 -6.49 -15.69
C THR A 99 2.16 -6.19 -14.19
N ARG A 100 0.99 -6.44 -13.59
CA ARG A 100 0.75 -6.22 -12.15
C ARG A 100 0.66 -7.50 -11.33
N GLU A 101 0.09 -8.57 -11.88
CA GLU A 101 -0.08 -9.84 -11.16
C GLU A 101 1.15 -10.75 -11.28
N THR A 102 1.84 -10.76 -12.43
CA THR A 102 3.03 -11.61 -12.63
C THR A 102 4.31 -11.00 -12.04
N THR A 103 4.29 -9.71 -11.70
CA THR A 103 5.51 -8.97 -11.40
C THR A 103 5.75 -8.73 -9.92
N SER A 104 4.74 -8.82 -9.03
CA SER A 104 4.92 -8.41 -7.63
C SER A 104 6.00 -9.20 -6.88
N GLY A 105 6.02 -10.53 -6.99
CA GLY A 105 7.00 -11.37 -6.27
C GLY A 105 8.41 -11.27 -6.84
N MET A 106 8.53 -11.29 -8.17
CA MET A 106 9.83 -11.17 -8.86
C MET A 106 10.40 -9.75 -8.80
N GLU A 107 9.56 -8.71 -8.84
CA GLU A 107 9.99 -7.34 -8.55
C GLU A 107 10.44 -7.20 -7.11
N THR A 108 9.72 -7.80 -6.15
CA THR A 108 10.15 -7.76 -4.75
C THR A 108 11.56 -8.32 -4.59
N LEU A 109 11.87 -9.45 -5.24
CA LEU A 109 13.22 -10.02 -5.26
C LEU A 109 14.27 -9.09 -5.91
N ASN A 110 13.88 -8.23 -6.85
CA ASN A 110 14.76 -7.21 -7.45
C ASN A 110 15.11 -6.05 -6.51
N PHE A 111 14.32 -5.82 -5.46
CA PHE A 111 14.54 -4.76 -4.48
C PHE A 111 14.97 -5.30 -3.10
N MET A 112 15.05 -6.61 -2.94
CA MET A 112 15.56 -7.25 -1.73
C MET A 112 17.08 -7.25 -1.69
N GLU A 113 17.65 -7.21 -0.49
CA GLU A 113 19.07 -7.47 -0.29
C GLU A 113 19.47 -8.85 -0.85
N PRO A 114 20.56 -8.96 -1.63
CA PRO A 114 20.95 -10.22 -2.29
C PRO A 114 21.04 -11.41 -1.34
N GLN A 115 21.50 -11.20 -0.12
CA GLN A 115 21.59 -12.24 0.90
C GLN A 115 20.23 -12.79 1.32
N SER A 116 19.24 -11.91 1.51
CA SER A 116 17.88 -12.32 1.86
C SER A 116 17.19 -13.03 0.70
N ALA A 117 17.41 -12.56 -0.53
CA ALA A 117 16.89 -13.22 -1.72
C ALA A 117 17.52 -14.61 -1.93
N ALA A 118 18.83 -14.73 -1.71
CA ALA A 118 19.54 -16.01 -1.80
C ALA A 118 19.04 -17.00 -0.74
N ASP A 119 18.87 -16.59 0.51
CA ASP A 119 18.37 -17.46 1.58
C ASP A 119 16.92 -17.92 1.31
N LEU A 120 16.10 -17.09 0.66
CA LEU A 120 14.71 -17.43 0.32
C LEU A 120 14.62 -18.54 -0.72
N ILE A 121 15.52 -18.57 -1.71
CA ILE A 121 15.46 -19.52 -2.83
C ILE A 121 16.52 -20.62 -2.77
N ARG A 122 17.39 -20.66 -1.75
CA ARG A 122 18.54 -21.59 -1.68
C ARG A 122 18.12 -23.06 -1.69
N ASP A 123 17.01 -23.38 -1.05
CA ASP A 123 16.53 -24.77 -0.90
C ASP A 123 15.64 -25.21 -2.07
N GLU A 124 15.39 -24.33 -3.05
CA GLU A 124 14.62 -24.65 -4.23
C GLU A 124 15.41 -25.51 -5.23
N HIS A 125 14.68 -26.23 -6.07
CA HIS A 125 15.31 -27.03 -7.11
C HIS A 125 16.11 -26.12 -8.09
N PRO A 126 17.29 -26.52 -8.59
CA PRO A 126 18.13 -25.65 -9.44
C PRO A 126 17.43 -25.12 -10.71
N GLN A 127 16.40 -25.83 -11.21
CA GLN A 127 15.55 -25.32 -12.30
C GLN A 127 14.72 -24.10 -11.90
N ILE A 128 14.17 -24.13 -10.69
CA ILE A 128 13.34 -23.06 -10.15
C ILE A 128 14.21 -21.83 -9.92
N ILE A 129 15.36 -22.01 -9.26
CA ILE A 129 16.35 -20.96 -9.06
C ILE A 129 16.75 -20.33 -10.40
N ALA A 130 17.10 -21.14 -11.41
CA ALA A 130 17.44 -20.64 -12.74
C ALA A 130 16.29 -19.84 -13.37
N THR A 131 15.05 -20.32 -13.25
CA THR A 131 13.86 -19.63 -13.76
C THR A 131 13.66 -18.28 -13.09
N ILE A 132 13.80 -18.20 -11.76
CA ILE A 132 13.71 -16.95 -11.01
C ILE A 132 14.77 -15.97 -11.50
N LEU A 133 16.05 -16.40 -11.52
CA LEU A 133 17.18 -15.52 -11.85
C LEU A 133 17.12 -14.95 -13.28
N VAL A 134 16.59 -15.70 -14.25
CA VAL A 134 16.39 -15.21 -15.63
C VAL A 134 15.45 -13.98 -15.68
N HIS A 135 14.48 -13.93 -14.76
CA HIS A 135 13.49 -12.86 -14.68
C HIS A 135 13.93 -11.70 -13.76
N LEU A 136 15.06 -11.82 -13.05
CA LEU A 136 15.63 -10.73 -12.25
C LEU A 136 16.53 -9.79 -13.08
N LYS A 137 16.76 -8.59 -12.55
CA LYS A 137 17.78 -7.66 -13.04
C LYS A 137 19.16 -8.33 -12.96
N ARG A 138 20.00 -8.03 -13.94
CA ARG A 138 21.23 -8.78 -14.21
C ARG A 138 22.25 -8.62 -13.08
N GLY A 139 22.32 -7.43 -12.48
CA GLY A 139 23.12 -7.17 -11.26
C GLY A 139 22.64 -8.02 -10.09
N GLN A 140 21.35 -7.93 -9.76
CA GLN A 140 20.72 -8.70 -8.68
C GLN A 140 20.95 -10.21 -8.84
N ALA A 141 20.75 -10.76 -10.05
CA ALA A 141 20.97 -12.17 -10.31
C ALA A 141 22.43 -12.59 -10.09
N ALA A 142 23.39 -11.75 -10.51
CA ALA A 142 24.81 -12.00 -10.31
C ALA A 142 25.18 -11.99 -8.82
N ASP A 143 24.68 -11.02 -8.06
CA ASP A 143 24.93 -10.90 -6.63
C ASP A 143 24.35 -12.08 -5.84
N ILE A 144 23.14 -12.54 -6.19
CA ILE A 144 22.53 -13.74 -5.60
C ILE A 144 23.33 -15.00 -5.95
N LEU A 145 23.73 -15.18 -7.22
CA LEU A 145 24.54 -16.32 -7.65
C LEU A 145 25.89 -16.41 -6.92
N ALA A 146 26.49 -15.26 -6.57
CA ALA A 146 27.75 -15.19 -5.86
C ALA A 146 27.67 -15.76 -4.42
N LEU A 147 26.47 -15.86 -3.86
CA LEU A 147 26.21 -16.35 -2.51
C LEU A 147 25.93 -17.87 -2.43
N PHE A 148 25.72 -18.53 -3.58
CA PHE A 148 25.56 -19.99 -3.62
C PHE A 148 26.90 -20.69 -3.61
N ASP A 149 26.93 -21.93 -3.10
CA ASP A 149 28.10 -22.80 -3.20
C ASP A 149 28.46 -23.09 -4.66
N GLU A 150 29.72 -23.46 -4.89
CA GLU A 150 30.27 -23.66 -6.23
C GLU A 150 29.48 -24.67 -7.07
N ARG A 151 28.99 -25.75 -6.43
CA ARG A 151 28.26 -26.80 -7.12
C ARG A 151 26.90 -26.30 -7.58
N LEU A 152 26.14 -25.67 -6.69
CA LEU A 152 24.82 -25.12 -6.99
C LEU A 152 24.92 -24.02 -8.04
N ARG A 153 25.90 -23.12 -7.91
CA ARG A 153 26.15 -22.03 -8.84
C ARG A 153 26.41 -22.53 -10.27
N HIS A 154 27.23 -23.57 -10.43
CA HIS A 154 27.53 -24.15 -11.74
C HIS A 154 26.30 -24.80 -12.39
N ASP A 155 25.50 -25.56 -11.62
CA ASP A 155 24.27 -26.20 -12.14
C ASP A 155 23.23 -25.15 -12.58
N VAL A 156 23.00 -24.14 -11.73
CA VAL A 156 22.07 -23.04 -12.05
C VAL A 156 22.53 -22.28 -13.29
N MET A 157 23.82 -21.97 -13.42
CA MET A 157 24.35 -21.27 -14.60
C MET A 157 24.18 -22.08 -15.89
N LEU A 158 24.40 -23.40 -15.84
CA LEU A 158 24.18 -24.27 -17.00
C LEU A 158 22.72 -24.20 -17.46
N ARG A 159 21.76 -24.24 -16.51
CA ARG A 159 20.33 -24.17 -16.80
C ARG A 159 19.90 -22.81 -17.35
N ILE A 160 20.48 -21.72 -16.85
CA ILE A 160 20.27 -20.37 -17.40
C ILE A 160 20.77 -20.32 -18.84
N ALA A 161 21.96 -20.88 -19.12
CA ALA A 161 22.54 -20.88 -20.46
C ALA A 161 21.73 -21.71 -21.46
N THR A 162 21.07 -22.79 -21.01
CA THR A 162 20.20 -23.64 -21.82
C THR A 162 18.71 -23.32 -21.66
N PHE A 163 18.36 -22.14 -21.13
CA PHE A 163 16.98 -21.80 -20.80
C PHE A 163 16.11 -21.69 -22.05
N GLY A 164 15.19 -22.64 -22.24
CA GLY A 164 14.30 -22.73 -23.40
C GLY A 164 12.96 -21.98 -23.25
N GLY A 165 12.80 -21.21 -22.18
CA GLY A 165 11.52 -20.61 -21.80
C GLY A 165 10.72 -21.46 -20.82
N VAL A 166 9.70 -20.85 -20.23
CA VAL A 166 8.77 -21.47 -19.27
C VAL A 166 7.34 -21.14 -19.71
N GLN A 167 6.42 -22.09 -19.53
CA GLN A 167 5.01 -21.86 -19.85
C GLN A 167 4.43 -20.76 -18.94
N PRO A 168 3.64 -19.82 -19.47
CA PRO A 168 3.08 -18.72 -18.68
C PRO A 168 2.35 -19.18 -17.41
N ALA A 169 1.59 -20.28 -17.50
CA ALA A 169 0.87 -20.85 -16.36
C ALA A 169 1.81 -21.30 -15.22
N ALA A 170 2.95 -21.92 -15.54
CA ALA A 170 3.93 -22.35 -14.54
C ALA A 170 4.69 -21.16 -13.94
N LEU A 171 4.89 -20.08 -14.71
CA LEU A 171 5.47 -18.84 -14.21
C LEU A 171 4.52 -18.15 -13.24
N ALA A 172 3.22 -18.14 -13.53
CA ALA A 172 2.19 -17.58 -12.64
C ALA A 172 2.13 -18.34 -11.31
N GLU A 173 2.13 -19.68 -11.35
CA GLU A 173 2.15 -20.53 -10.15
C GLU A 173 3.40 -20.27 -9.30
N LEU A 174 4.57 -20.14 -9.94
CA LEU A 174 5.82 -19.79 -9.26
C LEU A 174 5.72 -18.41 -8.57
N THR A 175 5.18 -17.40 -9.25
CA THR A 175 5.02 -16.06 -8.70
C THR A 175 4.06 -16.06 -7.51
N GLU A 176 2.97 -16.84 -7.56
CA GLU A 176 2.03 -16.98 -6.45
C GLU A 176 2.70 -17.61 -5.21
N VAL A 177 3.47 -18.69 -5.40
CA VAL A 177 4.23 -19.32 -4.31
C VAL A 177 5.25 -18.34 -3.71
N LEU A 178 5.97 -17.58 -4.55
CA LEU A 178 6.91 -16.56 -4.09
C LEU A 178 6.22 -15.46 -3.28
N ASN A 179 5.06 -14.98 -3.72
CA ASN A 179 4.28 -13.97 -2.98
C ASN A 179 3.88 -14.50 -1.59
N ASN A 180 3.40 -15.73 -1.50
CA ASN A 180 3.03 -16.36 -0.23
C ASN A 180 4.24 -16.50 0.73
N LEU A 181 5.41 -16.84 0.20
CA LEU A 181 6.65 -16.91 0.98
C LEU A 181 7.12 -15.53 1.48
N LEU A 182 6.98 -14.49 0.64
CA LEU A 182 7.32 -13.11 0.97
C LEU A 182 6.37 -12.54 2.04
N ASP A 183 5.08 -12.85 1.99
CA ASP A 183 4.10 -12.44 3.00
C ASP A 183 4.36 -13.09 4.35
N GLY A 184 4.79 -14.35 4.37
CA GLY A 184 5.27 -15.02 5.58
C GLY A 184 6.51 -14.34 6.20
N GLN A 185 7.34 -13.67 5.38
CA GLN A 185 8.51 -12.91 5.85
C GLN A 185 8.20 -11.45 6.19
N ASN A 186 7.11 -10.84 5.69
CA ASN A 186 6.68 -9.51 6.11
C ASN A 186 6.39 -9.44 7.64
N LEU A 187 6.04 -10.58 8.27
CA LEU A 187 5.99 -10.72 9.74
C LEU A 187 7.35 -10.47 10.43
N LYS A 188 8.48 -10.72 9.75
CA LYS A 188 9.84 -10.36 10.23
C LYS A 188 10.21 -8.90 9.94
N ARG A 189 9.56 -8.23 8.97
CA ARG A 189 9.72 -6.79 8.67
C ARG A 189 9.04 -5.86 9.66
N SER A 190 8.25 -6.38 10.60
CA SER A 190 7.76 -5.63 11.78
C SER A 190 8.88 -5.01 12.65
N LYS A 191 10.15 -5.26 12.35
CA LYS A 191 11.32 -4.62 12.99
C LYS A 191 11.80 -3.33 12.31
N MET A 192 11.20 -2.89 11.20
CA MET A 192 11.55 -1.63 10.53
C MET A 192 10.66 -0.50 11.09
N GLY A 193 10.95 -0.09 12.32
CA GLY A 193 10.17 0.86 13.10
C GLY A 193 10.12 0.51 14.58
N GLY A 194 9.35 1.27 15.34
CA GLY A 194 9.22 1.09 16.78
C GLY A 194 10.11 2.02 17.60
N VAL A 195 10.09 1.80 18.91
CA VAL A 195 10.65 2.70 19.93
C VAL A 195 12.12 3.02 19.68
N ARG A 196 12.94 2.01 19.39
CA ARG A 196 14.38 2.16 19.18
C ARG A 196 14.73 2.95 17.91
N THR A 197 14.06 2.66 16.80
CA THR A 197 14.26 3.42 15.55
C THR A 197 13.82 4.87 15.71
N ALA A 198 12.74 5.14 16.46
CA ALA A 198 12.32 6.49 16.78
C ALA A 198 13.37 7.22 17.64
N ALA A 199 13.92 6.55 18.65
CA ALA A 199 14.99 7.10 19.51
C ALA A 199 16.26 7.45 18.71
N GLU A 200 16.71 6.56 17.81
CA GLU A 200 17.87 6.78 16.94
C GLU A 200 17.67 8.00 16.01
N ILE A 201 16.47 8.16 15.44
CA ILE A 201 16.14 9.32 14.59
C ILE A 201 16.14 10.61 15.42
N ILE A 202 15.53 10.60 16.59
CA ILE A 202 15.42 11.77 17.47
C ILE A 202 16.81 12.21 17.98
N ASN A 203 17.70 11.27 18.31
CA ASN A 203 19.08 11.55 18.71
C ASN A 203 19.90 12.29 17.64
N LEU A 204 19.52 12.19 16.36
CA LEU A 204 20.17 12.89 15.25
C LEU A 204 19.56 14.29 14.98
N MET A 205 18.47 14.64 15.66
CA MET A 205 17.80 15.93 15.51
C MET A 205 18.52 17.03 16.30
N LYS A 206 18.25 18.29 15.97
CA LYS A 206 18.72 19.42 16.78
C LYS A 206 17.92 19.47 18.09
N THR A 207 18.55 19.84 19.20
CA THR A 207 17.95 19.85 20.55
C THR A 207 16.57 20.52 20.63
N GLN A 208 16.36 21.64 19.92
CA GLN A 208 15.03 22.29 19.89
C GLN A 208 13.93 21.46 19.21
N GLN A 209 14.28 20.65 18.21
CA GLN A 209 13.33 19.80 17.49
C GLN A 209 13.09 18.49 18.23
N GLU A 210 14.12 17.95 18.89
CA GLU A 210 14.02 16.81 19.81
C GLU A 210 12.98 17.05 20.90
N GLU A 211 13.10 18.15 21.67
CA GLU A 211 12.17 18.48 22.75
C GLU A 211 10.72 18.63 22.24
N ALA A 212 10.55 19.27 21.08
CA ALA A 212 9.24 19.46 20.47
C ALA A 212 8.60 18.15 20.03
N VAL A 213 9.39 17.23 19.44
CA VAL A 213 8.91 15.91 19.01
C VAL A 213 8.57 15.03 20.21
N ILE A 214 9.42 15.00 21.25
CA ILE A 214 9.13 14.22 22.47
C ILE A 214 7.88 14.75 23.17
N SER A 215 7.69 16.07 23.22
CA SER A 215 6.47 16.66 23.79
C SER A 215 5.22 16.25 23.01
N ALA A 216 5.28 16.30 21.68
CA ALA A 216 4.16 15.88 20.82
C ALA A 216 3.83 14.38 20.97
N VAL A 217 4.84 13.52 21.11
CA VAL A 217 4.64 12.09 21.37
C VAL A 217 4.04 11.87 22.76
N ARG A 218 4.49 12.62 23.78
CA ARG A 218 3.99 12.51 25.15
C ARG A 218 2.53 12.95 25.29
N ASP A 219 2.12 13.98 24.56
CA ASP A 219 0.72 14.44 24.52
C ASP A 219 -0.21 13.40 23.90
N PHE A 220 0.31 12.56 23.00
CA PHE A 220 -0.42 11.46 22.37
C PHE A 220 -0.41 10.19 23.23
N ASP A 221 0.78 9.79 23.73
CA ASP A 221 1.00 8.60 24.55
C ASP A 221 2.25 8.79 25.44
N GLY A 222 2.00 8.96 26.74
CA GLY A 222 3.07 9.16 27.73
C GLY A 222 3.94 7.92 27.97
N GLU A 223 3.39 6.71 27.86
CA GLU A 223 4.18 5.48 28.03
C GLU A 223 5.09 5.25 26.82
N LEU A 224 4.60 5.54 25.61
CA LEU A 224 5.40 5.47 24.39
C LEU A 224 6.54 6.49 24.41
N ALA A 225 6.27 7.73 24.84
CA ALA A 225 7.31 8.75 25.00
C ALA A 225 8.39 8.32 25.98
N GLN A 226 8.01 7.73 27.13
CA GLN A 226 8.97 7.24 28.11
C GLN A 226 9.86 6.14 27.53
N LYS A 227 9.28 5.15 26.84
CA LYS A 227 10.04 4.07 26.20
C LYS A 227 11.04 4.60 25.17
N ILE A 228 10.69 5.65 24.42
CA ILE A 228 11.58 6.28 23.44
C ILE A 228 12.75 6.98 24.16
N ILE A 229 12.48 7.72 25.23
CA ILE A 229 13.51 8.38 26.04
C ILE A 229 14.49 7.35 26.63
N ASP A 230 13.98 6.23 27.12
CA ASP A 230 14.80 5.16 27.69
C ASP A 230 15.76 4.56 26.64
N GLU A 231 15.35 4.51 25.36
CA GLU A 231 16.19 4.04 24.25
C GLU A 231 17.11 5.13 23.67
N MET A 232 16.92 6.42 24.02
CA MET A 232 17.79 7.52 23.55
C MET A 232 19.15 7.53 24.25
N PHE A 233 19.23 7.06 25.50
CA PHE A 233 20.46 7.04 26.28
C PHE A 233 21.01 5.61 26.40
N LEU A 234 21.87 5.21 25.45
CA LEU A 234 22.54 3.92 25.49
C LEU A 234 23.68 3.93 26.51
N PHE A 235 23.96 2.78 27.15
CA PHE A 235 25.08 2.63 28.09
C PHE A 235 26.44 2.99 27.46
N GLU A 236 26.58 2.80 26.14
CA GLU A 236 27.76 3.19 25.37
C GLU A 236 28.01 4.71 25.37
N ASN A 237 26.95 5.53 25.52
CA ASN A 237 27.05 6.98 25.58
C ASN A 237 27.68 7.47 26.89
N LEU A 238 27.82 6.60 27.92
CA LEU A 238 28.56 6.94 29.15
C LEU A 238 30.03 7.26 28.89
N VAL A 239 30.61 6.76 27.78
CA VAL A 239 32.00 7.06 27.40
C VAL A 239 32.18 8.53 27.03
N GLU A 240 31.13 9.21 26.57
CA GLU A 240 31.16 10.63 26.18
C GLU A 240 30.85 11.58 27.35
N VAL A 241 30.51 11.04 28.53
CA VAL A 241 30.21 11.81 29.74
C VAL A 241 31.50 12.25 30.42
N ASP A 242 31.54 13.50 30.89
CA ASP A 242 32.72 14.05 31.56
C ASP A 242 32.99 13.40 32.93
N ASP A 243 34.27 13.33 33.32
CA ASP A 243 34.73 12.67 34.54
C ASP A 243 34.00 13.15 35.82
N ARG A 244 33.57 14.42 35.89
CA ARG A 244 32.87 14.94 37.07
C ARG A 244 31.43 14.42 37.14
N SER A 245 30.77 14.30 36.01
CA SER A 245 29.42 13.73 35.91
C SER A 245 29.45 12.24 36.22
N ILE A 246 30.46 11.48 35.76
CA ILE A 246 30.64 10.07 36.13
C ILE A 246 30.90 9.92 37.64
N GLN A 247 31.74 10.77 38.25
CA GLN A 247 32.00 10.71 39.69
C GLN A 247 30.74 10.92 40.54
N ARG A 248 29.83 11.80 40.11
CA ARG A 248 28.53 11.96 40.78
C ARG A 248 27.63 10.75 40.59
N LEU A 249 27.62 10.17 39.40
CA LEU A 249 26.82 9.00 39.09
C LEU A 249 27.27 7.79 39.94
N LEU A 250 28.58 7.61 40.13
CA LEU A 250 29.16 6.58 41.00
C LEU A 250 28.87 6.77 42.50
N GLN A 251 28.49 7.98 42.93
CA GLN A 251 28.09 8.23 44.33
C GLN A 251 26.66 7.79 44.64
N GLU A 252 25.80 7.70 43.62
CA GLU A 252 24.37 7.41 43.74
C GLU A 252 24.04 5.94 43.36
N VAL A 253 24.98 5.20 42.77
CA VAL A 253 24.78 3.81 42.34
C VAL A 253 25.42 2.83 43.31
N GLU A 254 24.65 1.84 43.78
CA GLU A 254 25.14 0.76 44.64
C GLU A 254 26.19 -0.10 43.92
N SER A 255 27.29 -0.45 44.61
CA SER A 255 28.44 -1.14 44.01
C SER A 255 28.11 -2.50 43.39
N GLU A 256 27.04 -3.17 43.83
CA GLU A 256 26.57 -4.44 43.24
C GLU A 256 25.89 -4.26 41.88
N SER A 257 25.37 -3.06 41.56
CA SER A 257 24.72 -2.77 40.28
C SER A 257 25.70 -2.43 39.14
N LEU A 258 26.99 -2.25 39.46
CA LEU A 258 28.07 -1.90 38.53
C LEU A 258 28.91 -3.12 38.10
N LEU A 259 28.59 -4.32 38.62
CA LEU A 259 29.25 -5.61 38.34
C LEU A 259 28.41 -6.44 37.36
#